data_AF-A0A955UES9-F1
#
_entry.id   AF-A0A955UES9-F1
#
_cell.length_a   1.000
_cell.length_b   1.000
_cell.length_c   1.000
_cell.angle_alpha   90.00
_cell.angle_beta   90.00
_cell.angle_gamma   90.00
#
_symmetry.space_group_name_H-M   'P 1'
#
loop_
_entity.id
_entity.type
_entity.pdbx_description
1 polymer ?
#
loop_
_entity_poly.entity_id
_entity_poly.type
_entity_poly.pdbx_seq_one_letter_code
_entity_poly.pdbx_strand_id
1 'polypeptide(L)'
;MAANVFANGREISAKKSNNKTIAKMPDVCLSPPSPPAGPIPIPYPNFAKSKDTTGGTKKVLIGGAEVGLKGKSKYKKSVGDKPATRNFGASIVSHGLEGPVHHQAGSFDVKFEGTNVVRFGDLTTGNHSNPGLPPGPDMGGVAPGATEAGCKALHAKNDQERERLSKARRKKGDQRRAHRGVRSAARGNTTISTASWMGPGQILKAASKAVIHKYDSSFSEGHTTKDIKKRTSKDGKKVSSGACGGHKYAKTSMPHTSHTEARIIEEIFKANPKPTGGTLVLAVNWPGGPAKGKRTCDPCTHCQELICAVSKPAPGCLDIVLCSDENKPEKPKC
;
A
#
# COMPACT_ATOMS: atom_id res chain seq x y z
N MET A 1 7.42 -7.66 -9.29
CA MET A 1 6.27 -6.75 -9.10
C MET A 1 6.68 -5.66 -8.13
N ALA A 2 6.13 -4.44 -8.25
CA ALA A 2 6.38 -3.38 -7.27
C ALA A 2 5.66 -3.71 -5.95
N ALA A 3 6.09 -3.09 -4.84
CA ALA A 3 5.32 -3.13 -3.60
C ALA A 3 4.00 -2.37 -3.80
N ASN A 4 2.89 -2.93 -3.30
CA ASN A 4 1.58 -2.30 -3.41
C ASN A 4 1.57 -1.01 -2.57
N VAL A 5 1.35 0.14 -3.23
CA VAL A 5 1.18 1.45 -2.61
C VAL A 5 -0.28 1.84 -2.73
N PHE A 6 -0.85 2.36 -1.66
CA PHE A 6 -2.28 2.65 -1.58
C PHE A 6 -2.49 4.13 -1.30
N ALA A 7 -3.63 4.65 -1.76
CA ALA A 7 -4.14 5.97 -1.43
C ALA A 7 -5.65 5.84 -1.16
N ASN A 8 -6.13 6.39 -0.05
CA ASN A 8 -7.48 6.23 0.49
C ASN A 8 -8.00 4.78 0.38
N GLY A 9 -7.18 3.83 0.84
CA GLY A 9 -7.47 2.40 0.90
C GLY A 9 -7.41 1.64 -0.43
N ARG A 10 -7.14 2.33 -1.54
CA ARG A 10 -7.22 1.79 -2.92
C ARG A 10 -5.84 1.79 -3.56
N GLU A 11 -5.42 0.69 -4.19
CA GLU A 11 -4.07 0.55 -4.76
C GLU A 11 -3.86 1.59 -5.87
N ILE A 12 -2.77 2.34 -5.79
CA ILE A 12 -2.38 3.30 -6.83
C ILE A 12 -1.95 2.53 -8.08
N SER A 13 -2.56 2.86 -9.22
CA SER A 13 -2.18 2.29 -10.50
C SER A 13 -0.82 2.84 -10.95
N ALA A 14 0.17 1.95 -11.05
CA ALA A 14 1.51 2.26 -11.50
C ALA A 14 1.94 1.23 -12.55
N LYS A 15 2.91 1.57 -13.38
CA LYS A 15 3.34 0.68 -14.48
C LYS A 15 3.82 -0.70 -14.02
N LYS A 16 4.27 -0.83 -12.77
CA LYS A 16 4.69 -2.09 -12.16
C LYS A 16 3.71 -2.66 -11.14
N SER A 17 2.50 -2.11 -11.05
CA SER A 17 1.39 -2.69 -10.28
C SER A 17 0.65 -3.72 -11.14
N ASN A 18 -0.36 -4.37 -10.54
CA ASN A 18 -1.21 -5.35 -11.23
C ASN A 18 -2.57 -4.77 -11.66
N ASN A 19 -2.69 -3.43 -11.67
CA ASN A 19 -3.92 -2.76 -12.05
C ASN A 19 -4.32 -3.09 -13.50
N LYS A 20 -5.61 -3.26 -13.76
CA LYS A 20 -6.15 -3.69 -15.05
C LYS A 20 -7.62 -3.33 -15.23
N THR A 21 -8.01 -2.97 -16.44
CA THR A 21 -9.41 -2.98 -16.87
C THR A 21 -9.76 -4.39 -17.33
N ILE A 22 -10.85 -4.96 -16.80
CA ILE A 22 -11.25 -6.35 -17.06
C ILE A 22 -12.59 -6.37 -17.77
N ALA A 23 -12.68 -7.13 -18.87
CA ALA A 23 -13.92 -7.51 -19.55
C ALA A 23 -14.88 -6.33 -19.78
N LYS A 24 -14.35 -5.21 -20.28
CA LYS A 24 -15.14 -4.03 -20.56
C LYS A 24 -15.98 -4.27 -21.82
N MET A 25 -17.29 -4.31 -21.67
CA MET A 25 -18.26 -4.71 -22.69
C MET A 25 -19.46 -3.73 -22.66
N PRO A 26 -20.19 -3.55 -23.77
CA PRO A 26 -19.94 -4.09 -25.11
C PRO A 26 -19.09 -3.16 -26.01
N ASP A 27 -18.00 -3.70 -26.60
CA ASP A 27 -17.40 -3.12 -27.83
C ASP A 27 -17.93 -3.90 -29.03
N VAL A 28 -18.91 -3.32 -29.73
CA VAL A 28 -19.56 -4.02 -30.86
C VAL A 28 -18.69 -3.94 -32.09
N CYS A 29 -18.21 -5.08 -32.55
CA CYS A 29 -17.39 -5.22 -33.75
C CYS A 29 -18.08 -6.10 -34.80
N LEU A 30 -17.78 -5.82 -36.06
CA LEU A 30 -18.26 -6.58 -37.20
C LEU A 30 -17.40 -7.83 -37.40
N SER A 31 -18.05 -8.99 -37.35
CA SER A 31 -17.41 -10.30 -37.39
C SER A 31 -17.97 -11.20 -38.50
N PRO A 32 -17.22 -12.21 -38.95
CA PRO A 32 -17.67 -13.16 -39.97
C PRO A 32 -19.00 -13.85 -39.59
N PRO A 33 -19.77 -14.39 -40.56
CA PRO A 33 -19.36 -14.83 -41.91
C PRO A 33 -19.32 -13.73 -42.99
N SER A 34 -18.51 -13.96 -44.02
CA SER A 34 -18.46 -13.14 -45.24
C SER A 34 -19.77 -13.26 -46.07
N PRO A 35 -20.02 -12.37 -47.05
CA PRO A 35 -21.23 -12.40 -47.90
C PRO A 35 -21.57 -13.78 -48.49
N PRO A 36 -22.87 -14.12 -48.68
CA PRO A 36 -24.02 -13.21 -48.76
C PRO A 36 -24.71 -12.87 -47.41
N ALA A 37 -24.29 -13.48 -46.29
CA ALA A 37 -24.92 -13.25 -44.98
C ALA A 37 -24.57 -11.88 -44.35
N GLY A 38 -23.47 -11.25 -44.79
CA GLY A 38 -22.98 -9.97 -44.27
C GLY A 38 -22.35 -10.09 -42.87
N PRO A 39 -21.46 -9.16 -42.49
CA PRO A 39 -20.82 -9.22 -41.18
C PRO A 39 -21.81 -8.96 -40.05
N ILE A 40 -21.71 -9.75 -38.98
CA ILE A 40 -22.63 -9.71 -37.84
C ILE A 40 -22.04 -8.82 -36.73
N PRO A 41 -22.81 -7.88 -36.17
CA PRO A 41 -22.43 -7.14 -34.96
C PRO A 41 -22.31 -8.07 -33.74
N ILE A 42 -21.10 -8.25 -33.22
CA ILE A 42 -20.84 -9.07 -32.02
C ILE A 42 -20.20 -8.18 -30.93
N PRO A 43 -20.74 -8.19 -29.69
CA PRO A 43 -20.14 -7.44 -28.58
C PRO A 43 -18.92 -8.18 -28.01
N TYR A 44 -17.77 -7.52 -27.98
CA TYR A 44 -16.52 -8.06 -27.46
C TYR A 44 -16.15 -7.49 -26.08
N PRO A 45 -15.47 -8.29 -25.23
CA PRO A 45 -14.91 -7.83 -23.96
C PRO A 45 -13.49 -7.29 -24.13
N ASN A 46 -13.26 -6.05 -23.73
CA ASN A 46 -11.95 -5.40 -23.78
C ASN A 46 -11.19 -5.43 -22.46
N PHE A 47 -9.87 -5.62 -22.55
CA PHE A 47 -8.94 -5.75 -21.43
C PHE A 47 -7.75 -4.81 -21.60
N ALA A 48 -7.33 -4.15 -20.53
CA ALA A 48 -6.13 -3.31 -20.52
C ALA A 48 -5.36 -3.50 -19.22
N LYS A 49 -4.04 -3.25 -19.24
CA LYS A 49 -3.16 -3.50 -18.08
C LYS A 49 -2.28 -2.29 -17.81
N SER A 50 -2.06 -2.00 -16.53
CA SER A 50 -1.16 -0.94 -16.05
C SER A 50 0.28 -1.08 -16.51
N LYS A 51 0.75 -2.29 -16.82
CA LYS A 51 2.07 -2.49 -17.46
C LYS A 51 2.28 -1.67 -18.74
N ASP A 52 1.18 -1.35 -19.43
CA ASP A 52 1.17 -0.59 -20.68
C ASP A 52 0.97 0.92 -20.42
N THR A 53 1.08 1.38 -19.17
CA THR A 53 1.00 2.80 -18.80
C THR A 53 2.04 3.61 -19.57
N THR A 54 1.60 4.75 -20.09
CA THR A 54 2.41 5.79 -20.73
C THR A 54 1.88 7.17 -20.35
N GLY A 55 2.77 8.17 -20.31
CA GLY A 55 2.39 9.53 -19.92
C GLY A 55 2.06 9.66 -18.43
N GLY A 56 2.63 8.78 -17.60
CA GLY A 56 2.55 8.87 -16.15
C GLY A 56 3.50 9.91 -15.58
N THR A 57 3.69 9.85 -14.27
CA THR A 57 4.65 10.69 -13.53
C THR A 57 6.08 10.54 -14.02
N LYS A 58 6.87 11.62 -13.92
CA LYS A 58 8.30 11.62 -14.30
C LYS A 58 9.23 11.53 -13.09
N LYS A 59 8.87 12.18 -11.99
CA LYS A 59 9.66 12.33 -10.75
C LYS A 59 9.21 11.34 -9.69
N VAL A 60 7.91 11.12 -9.55
CA VAL A 60 7.37 10.19 -8.54
C VAL A 60 7.32 8.79 -9.13
N LEU A 61 8.02 7.82 -8.54
CA LEU A 61 8.10 6.46 -9.07
C LEU A 61 7.64 5.44 -8.03
N ILE A 62 6.77 4.52 -8.44
CA ILE A 62 6.39 3.34 -7.63
C ILE A 62 7.06 2.11 -8.24
N GLY A 63 7.87 1.41 -7.44
CA GLY A 63 8.71 0.31 -7.95
C GLY A 63 9.73 0.73 -9.00
N GLY A 64 10.08 2.02 -9.04
CA GLY A 64 10.98 2.59 -10.04
C GLY A 64 10.35 2.75 -11.44
N ALA A 65 9.02 2.87 -11.52
CA ALA A 65 8.32 3.14 -12.78
C ALA A 65 7.25 4.22 -12.59
N GLU A 66 6.82 4.81 -13.72
CA GLU A 66 5.80 5.86 -13.77
C GLU A 66 4.47 5.42 -13.14
N VAL A 67 3.76 6.41 -12.58
CA VAL A 67 2.47 6.25 -11.90
C VAL A 67 1.36 6.87 -12.76
N GLY A 68 0.18 6.23 -12.76
CA GLY A 68 -1.00 6.70 -13.47
C GLY A 68 -1.54 8.01 -12.90
N LEU A 69 -1.78 8.98 -13.78
CA LEU A 69 -2.36 10.28 -13.51
C LEU A 69 -3.68 10.44 -14.28
N LYS A 70 -4.73 10.90 -13.59
CA LYS A 70 -6.05 11.17 -14.19
C LYS A 70 -5.90 12.13 -15.38
N GLY A 71 -6.52 11.80 -16.51
CA GLY A 71 -6.55 12.65 -17.72
C GLY A 71 -5.23 12.83 -18.47
N LYS A 72 -4.07 12.48 -17.88
CA LYS A 72 -2.74 12.61 -18.53
C LYS A 72 -2.19 11.26 -18.99
N SER A 73 -2.24 10.28 -18.10
CA SER A 73 -1.72 8.95 -18.39
C SER A 73 -2.77 8.07 -19.08
N LYS A 74 -2.29 7.04 -19.77
CA LYS A 74 -3.13 6.04 -20.42
C LYS A 74 -2.47 4.68 -20.39
N TYR A 75 -3.29 3.62 -20.34
CA TYR A 75 -2.82 2.31 -20.79
C TYR A 75 -2.79 2.35 -22.31
N LYS A 76 -1.61 2.11 -22.90
CA LYS A 76 -1.36 2.31 -24.33
C LYS A 76 -2.28 1.49 -25.23
N LYS A 77 -2.74 0.32 -24.74
CA LYS A 77 -3.53 -0.64 -25.52
C LYS A 77 -4.60 -1.32 -24.66
N SER A 78 -5.79 -1.43 -25.22
CA SER A 78 -6.81 -2.43 -24.88
C SER A 78 -6.82 -3.53 -25.94
N VAL A 79 -7.10 -4.75 -25.51
CA VAL A 79 -7.21 -5.93 -26.36
C VAL A 79 -8.49 -6.69 -26.01
N GLY A 80 -9.13 -7.31 -27.00
CA GLY A 80 -10.41 -7.99 -26.81
C GLY A 80 -11.12 -8.22 -28.14
N ASP A 81 -11.01 -7.22 -29.01
CA ASP A 81 -11.69 -7.16 -30.29
C ASP A 81 -10.94 -7.88 -31.42
N LYS A 82 -9.79 -8.50 -31.13
CA LYS A 82 -8.96 -9.22 -32.13
C LYS A 82 -9.67 -10.33 -32.92
N PRO A 83 -10.69 -11.04 -32.38
CA PRO A 83 -11.44 -12.00 -33.17
C PRO A 83 -12.32 -11.35 -34.26
N ALA A 84 -12.61 -10.05 -34.16
CA ALA A 84 -13.23 -9.32 -35.26
C ALA A 84 -12.23 -9.12 -36.40
N THR A 85 -12.71 -9.15 -37.64
CA THR A 85 -11.83 -9.03 -38.81
C THR A 85 -11.78 -7.58 -39.25
N ARG A 86 -10.56 -7.02 -39.38
CA ARG A 86 -10.38 -5.64 -39.87
C ARG A 86 -11.03 -5.41 -41.24
N ASN A 87 -11.01 -6.43 -42.11
CA ASN A 87 -11.61 -6.39 -43.44
C ASN A 87 -13.15 -6.28 -43.41
N PHE A 88 -13.80 -6.57 -42.27
CA PHE A 88 -15.24 -6.36 -42.09
C PHE A 88 -15.58 -5.05 -41.38
N GLY A 89 -14.61 -4.13 -41.21
CA GLY A 89 -14.85 -2.81 -40.63
C GLY A 89 -14.54 -2.68 -39.13
N ALA A 90 -14.17 -3.79 -38.47
CA ALA A 90 -13.81 -3.82 -37.04
C ALA A 90 -14.92 -3.26 -36.12
N SER A 91 -14.56 -2.55 -35.05
CA SER A 91 -15.53 -1.85 -34.18
C SER A 91 -16.43 -0.92 -35.01
N ILE A 92 -17.74 -0.99 -34.81
CA ILE A 92 -18.74 -0.21 -35.58
C ILE A 92 -18.50 1.30 -35.43
N VAL A 93 -18.01 1.72 -34.27
CA VAL A 93 -17.81 3.14 -33.95
C VAL A 93 -16.38 3.59 -34.24
N SER A 94 -15.38 2.78 -33.83
CA SER A 94 -13.98 3.21 -33.88
C SER A 94 -13.22 2.75 -35.12
N HIS A 95 -13.75 1.78 -35.87
CA HIS A 95 -13.05 1.06 -36.94
C HIS A 95 -11.67 0.50 -36.54
N GLY A 96 -11.43 0.37 -35.22
CA GLY A 96 -10.23 -0.16 -34.61
C GLY A 96 -10.49 -1.50 -33.93
N LEU A 97 -9.41 -2.25 -33.71
CA LEU A 97 -9.40 -3.51 -32.93
C LEU A 97 -8.65 -3.36 -31.59
N GLU A 98 -7.95 -2.24 -31.41
CA GLU A 98 -7.21 -1.87 -30.21
C GLU A 98 -7.31 -0.35 -30.07
N GLY A 99 -7.31 0.16 -28.84
CA GLY A 99 -7.19 1.59 -28.57
C GLY A 99 -6.65 1.88 -27.18
N PRO A 100 -6.34 3.14 -26.85
CA PRO A 100 -5.85 3.48 -25.52
C PRO A 100 -6.97 3.45 -24.49
N VAL A 101 -6.61 3.26 -23.22
CA VAL A 101 -7.53 3.39 -22.09
C VAL A 101 -7.10 4.57 -21.23
N HIS A 102 -8.01 5.50 -21.01
CA HIS A 102 -7.80 6.72 -20.23
C HIS A 102 -8.54 6.66 -18.91
N HIS A 103 -7.94 7.25 -17.87
CA HIS A 103 -8.55 7.35 -16.55
C HIS A 103 -9.37 8.63 -16.43
N GLN A 104 -10.68 8.48 -16.20
CA GLN A 104 -11.66 9.55 -16.01
C GLN A 104 -11.81 9.95 -14.54
N ALA A 105 -11.52 9.04 -13.61
CA ALA A 105 -11.48 9.33 -12.19
C ALA A 105 -10.05 9.17 -11.61
N GLY A 106 -9.88 9.64 -10.38
CA GLY A 106 -8.62 9.64 -9.63
C GLY A 106 -8.92 9.83 -8.14
N SER A 107 -7.88 9.81 -7.30
CA SER A 107 -7.96 10.23 -5.90
C SER A 107 -8.53 11.64 -5.78
N PHE A 108 -9.25 11.94 -4.71
CA PHE A 108 -9.82 13.28 -4.48
C PHE A 108 -8.81 14.24 -3.88
N ASP A 109 -7.85 13.73 -3.12
CA ASP A 109 -6.91 14.48 -2.28
C ASP A 109 -5.44 14.15 -2.55
N VAL A 110 -5.13 12.91 -2.97
CA VAL A 110 -3.75 12.50 -3.30
C VAL A 110 -3.40 12.90 -4.73
N LYS A 111 -2.42 13.79 -4.87
CA LYS A 111 -1.91 14.27 -6.15
C LYS A 111 -0.41 14.03 -6.27
N PHE A 112 0.03 13.47 -7.41
CA PHE A 112 1.43 13.44 -7.80
C PHE A 112 1.65 14.42 -8.94
N GLU A 113 2.69 15.24 -8.83
CA GLU A 113 3.01 16.26 -9.85
C GLU A 113 1.81 17.18 -10.17
N GLY A 114 1.10 17.58 -9.10
CA GLY A 114 -0.09 18.44 -9.18
C GLY A 114 -1.34 17.78 -9.77
N THR A 115 -1.29 16.49 -10.12
CA THR A 115 -2.39 15.78 -10.78
C THR A 115 -2.88 14.60 -9.94
N ASN A 116 -4.19 14.38 -9.87
CA ASN A 116 -4.80 13.32 -9.09
C ASN A 116 -4.30 11.94 -9.54
N VAL A 117 -3.87 11.12 -8.58
CA VAL A 117 -3.37 9.77 -8.86
C VAL A 117 -4.52 8.82 -9.17
N VAL A 118 -4.31 7.88 -10.08
CA VAL A 118 -5.30 6.85 -10.43
C VAL A 118 -5.16 5.67 -9.47
N ARG A 119 -6.30 5.09 -9.06
CA ARG A 119 -6.36 4.01 -8.07
C ARG A 119 -7.35 2.92 -8.48
N PHE A 120 -7.24 1.76 -7.84
CA PHE A 120 -8.22 0.68 -7.91
C PHE A 120 -9.65 1.23 -7.80
N GLY A 121 -10.56 0.95 -8.71
CA GLY A 121 -11.95 1.42 -8.74
C GLY A 121 -12.16 2.73 -9.51
N ASP A 122 -11.10 3.43 -9.92
CA ASP A 122 -11.26 4.69 -10.66
C ASP A 122 -11.69 4.38 -12.10
N LEU A 123 -12.62 5.18 -12.61
CA LEU A 123 -13.23 4.96 -13.90
C LEU A 123 -12.23 5.08 -15.04
N THR A 124 -12.32 4.13 -15.96
CA THR A 124 -11.54 4.02 -17.19
C THR A 124 -12.43 4.02 -18.42
N THR A 125 -11.98 4.68 -19.48
CA THR A 125 -12.51 4.44 -20.82
C THR A 125 -12.12 3.03 -21.30
N GLY A 126 -12.71 2.56 -22.40
CA GLY A 126 -12.37 1.26 -22.98
C GLY A 126 -12.28 1.49 -24.45
N ASN A 127 -11.15 1.14 -25.05
CA ASN A 127 -10.83 1.46 -26.43
C ASN A 127 -11.25 2.91 -26.74
N HIS A 128 -10.55 3.92 -26.22
CA HIS A 128 -10.99 5.33 -26.21
C HIS A 128 -11.32 5.93 -27.59
N SER A 129 -11.01 5.21 -28.67
CA SER A 129 -11.48 5.48 -30.03
C SER A 129 -12.95 5.11 -30.27
N ASN A 130 -13.61 4.40 -29.34
CA ASN A 130 -15.03 4.04 -29.31
C ASN A 130 -15.72 4.74 -28.10
N PRO A 131 -16.27 5.95 -28.28
CA PRO A 131 -16.99 6.67 -27.23
C PRO A 131 -18.27 5.97 -26.73
N GLY A 132 -18.76 4.94 -27.42
CA GLY A 132 -19.94 4.16 -27.01
C GLY A 132 -19.69 3.18 -25.85
N LEU A 133 -18.43 2.94 -25.45
CA LEU A 133 -18.13 2.02 -24.34
C LEU A 133 -18.34 2.69 -22.97
N PRO A 134 -19.26 2.18 -22.13
CA PRO A 134 -19.52 2.75 -20.81
C PRO A 134 -18.27 2.71 -19.92
N PRO A 135 -17.94 3.77 -19.16
CA PRO A 135 -16.81 3.76 -18.24
C PRO A 135 -16.84 2.57 -17.27
N GLY A 136 -15.69 1.95 -17.02
CA GLY A 136 -15.57 0.79 -16.12
C GLY A 136 -14.45 0.98 -15.10
N PRO A 137 -14.48 0.30 -13.94
CA PRO A 137 -13.47 0.49 -12.90
C PRO A 137 -12.11 -0.12 -13.30
N ASP A 138 -11.02 0.56 -12.97
CA ASP A 138 -9.68 -0.03 -12.99
C ASP A 138 -9.52 -0.99 -11.82
N MET A 139 -9.36 -2.29 -12.08
CA MET A 139 -9.26 -3.30 -11.04
C MET A 139 -7.84 -3.41 -10.51
N GLY A 140 -7.68 -3.61 -9.20
CA GLY A 140 -6.41 -3.57 -8.46
C GLY A 140 -6.66 -4.01 -7.02
N GLY A 141 -5.68 -3.81 -6.14
CA GLY A 141 -5.75 -4.18 -4.74
C GLY A 141 -6.48 -3.16 -3.85
N VAL A 142 -6.95 -3.65 -2.71
CA VAL A 142 -7.35 -2.84 -1.56
C VAL A 142 -6.32 -2.97 -0.45
N ALA A 143 -6.15 -1.92 0.35
CA ALA A 143 -5.31 -1.99 1.54
C ALA A 143 -5.87 -3.08 2.48
N PRO A 144 -5.02 -3.89 3.15
CA PRO A 144 -5.49 -4.87 4.11
C PRO A 144 -6.32 -4.20 5.21
N GLY A 145 -7.56 -4.67 5.39
CA GLY A 145 -8.46 -4.19 6.44
C GLY A 145 -8.40 -5.04 7.71
N ALA A 146 -9.28 -4.73 8.66
CA ALA A 146 -9.43 -5.47 9.92
C ALA A 146 -10.21 -6.79 9.70
N THR A 147 -9.69 -7.65 8.83
CA THR A 147 -10.27 -8.96 8.49
C THR A 147 -9.20 -10.04 8.59
N GLU A 148 -9.61 -11.31 8.65
CA GLU A 148 -8.66 -12.43 8.69
C GLU A 148 -7.73 -12.43 7.46
N ALA A 149 -8.32 -12.21 6.27
CA ALA A 149 -7.55 -12.07 5.03
C ALA A 149 -6.60 -10.86 5.08
N GLY A 150 -7.02 -9.75 5.70
CA GLY A 150 -6.19 -8.56 5.88
C GLY A 150 -5.00 -8.82 6.80
N CYS A 151 -5.24 -9.44 7.95
CA CYS A 151 -4.19 -9.85 8.88
C CYS A 151 -3.22 -10.84 8.27
N LYS A 152 -3.72 -11.86 7.56
CA LYS A 152 -2.91 -12.81 6.80
C LYS A 152 -2.03 -12.12 5.76
N ALA A 153 -2.58 -11.13 5.04
CA ALA A 153 -1.83 -10.34 4.07
C ALA A 153 -0.74 -9.48 4.74
N LEU A 154 -0.98 -8.96 5.95
CA LEU A 154 0.02 -8.19 6.70
C LEU A 154 1.13 -9.07 7.27
N HIS A 155 0.82 -10.25 7.83
CA HIS A 155 1.82 -11.23 8.25
C HIS A 155 2.66 -11.71 7.06
N ALA A 156 2.03 -12.02 5.93
CA ALA A 156 2.75 -12.39 4.71
C ALA A 156 3.71 -11.28 4.23
N LYS A 157 3.33 -10.00 4.39
CA LYS A 157 4.23 -8.87 4.11
C LYS A 157 5.42 -8.83 5.07
N ASN A 158 5.23 -9.12 6.37
CA ASN A 158 6.34 -9.22 7.32
C ASN A 158 7.35 -10.30 6.89
N ASP A 159 6.85 -11.46 6.46
CA ASP A 159 7.69 -12.59 6.03
C ASP A 159 8.43 -12.30 4.72
N GLN A 160 7.74 -11.70 3.75
CA GLN A 160 8.36 -11.25 2.50
C GLN A 160 9.47 -10.22 2.75
N GLU A 161 9.25 -9.27 3.66
CA GLU A 161 10.28 -8.30 4.02
C GLU A 161 11.46 -8.96 4.73
N ARG A 162 11.20 -9.91 5.63
CA ARG A 162 12.25 -10.70 6.28
C ARG A 162 13.10 -11.45 5.24
N GLU A 163 12.45 -12.13 4.30
CA GLU A 163 13.14 -12.85 3.24
C GLU A 163 13.97 -11.90 2.35
N ARG A 164 13.37 -10.79 1.92
CA ARG A 164 14.04 -9.77 1.10
C ARG A 164 15.26 -9.19 1.81
N LEU A 165 15.15 -8.87 3.10
CA LEU A 165 16.27 -8.35 3.90
C LEU A 165 17.34 -9.42 4.15
N SER A 166 16.97 -10.70 4.29
CA SER A 166 17.93 -11.81 4.42
C SER A 166 18.79 -12.01 3.16
N LYS A 167 18.23 -11.67 1.99
CA LYS A 167 18.87 -11.70 0.66
C LYS A 167 19.40 -10.33 0.22
N ALA A 168 19.42 -9.33 1.11
CA ALA A 168 19.85 -7.96 0.83
C ALA A 168 21.22 -7.90 0.12
N ARG A 169 21.30 -7.19 -1.00
CA ARG A 169 22.57 -6.98 -1.74
C ARG A 169 23.33 -5.78 -1.19
N ARG A 170 24.65 -5.76 -1.40
CA ARG A 170 25.51 -4.65 -0.96
C ARG A 170 25.07 -3.37 -1.69
N LYS A 171 24.71 -2.33 -0.93
CA LYS A 171 24.42 -1.00 -1.48
C LYS A 171 25.67 -0.10 -1.44
N LYS A 172 25.71 0.93 -2.29
CA LYS A 172 26.75 1.98 -2.30
C LYS A 172 26.44 3.06 -1.25
N GLY A 173 27.40 3.93 -0.95
CA GLY A 173 27.24 5.05 -0.01
C GLY A 173 27.06 4.64 1.46
N ASP A 174 26.37 5.45 2.27
CA ASP A 174 26.13 5.20 3.70
C ASP A 174 25.45 3.85 4.00
N GLN A 175 24.65 3.37 3.04
CA GLN A 175 23.97 2.08 3.09
C GLN A 175 24.95 0.89 3.02
N ARG A 176 26.21 1.11 2.61
CA ARG A 176 27.29 0.10 2.61
C ARG A 176 27.63 -0.40 4.02
N ARG A 177 27.62 0.50 5.02
CA ARG A 177 27.88 0.14 6.43
C ARG A 177 26.69 -0.60 7.04
N ALA A 178 25.47 -0.17 6.72
CA ALA A 178 24.24 -0.82 7.18
C ALA A 178 24.06 -2.25 6.61
N HIS A 179 24.52 -2.49 5.37
CA HIS A 179 24.46 -3.82 4.74
C HIS A 179 25.10 -4.93 5.57
N ARG A 180 26.20 -4.66 6.29
CA ARG A 180 26.89 -5.67 7.11
C ARG A 180 26.01 -6.19 8.26
N GLY A 181 25.14 -5.34 8.81
CA GLY A 181 24.23 -5.67 9.91
C GLY A 181 22.83 -6.11 9.48
N VAL A 182 22.37 -5.72 8.28
CA VAL A 182 20.97 -5.97 7.86
C VAL A 182 20.66 -7.45 7.63
N ARG A 183 21.59 -8.22 7.05
CA ARG A 183 21.39 -9.66 6.81
C ARG A 183 21.31 -10.43 8.13
N SER A 184 22.20 -10.13 9.07
CA SER A 184 22.20 -10.72 10.41
C SER A 184 20.94 -10.34 11.18
N ALA A 185 20.52 -9.07 11.11
CA ALA A 185 19.26 -8.62 11.72
C ALA A 185 18.06 -9.38 11.13
N ALA A 186 17.99 -9.57 9.82
CA ALA A 186 16.89 -10.26 9.15
C ALA A 186 16.84 -11.78 9.41
N ARG A 187 17.99 -12.41 9.67
CA ARG A 187 18.11 -13.84 9.99
C ARG A 187 17.91 -14.17 11.48
N GLY A 188 17.78 -13.16 12.34
CA GLY A 188 17.75 -13.32 13.80
C GLY A 188 16.42 -12.96 14.48
N ASN A 189 16.49 -12.64 15.78
CA ASN A 189 15.37 -12.29 16.67
C ASN A 189 14.82 -10.85 16.45
N THR A 190 14.75 -10.38 15.21
CA THR A 190 14.31 -9.01 14.90
C THR A 190 12.82 -8.98 14.63
N THR A 191 12.09 -8.19 15.40
CA THR A 191 10.68 -7.87 15.15
C THR A 191 10.56 -7.10 13.85
N ILE A 192 9.70 -7.57 12.96
CA ILE A 192 9.25 -6.83 11.78
C ILE A 192 7.74 -6.70 11.93
N SER A 193 7.25 -5.47 11.77
CA SER A 193 5.83 -5.15 11.85
C SER A 193 5.41 -4.44 10.59
N THR A 194 4.22 -4.78 10.10
CA THR A 194 3.55 -4.09 9.01
C THR A 194 2.18 -3.69 9.53
N ALA A 195 1.81 -2.44 9.30
CA ALA A 195 0.50 -1.93 9.64
C ALA A 195 -0.20 -1.38 8.41
N SER A 196 -1.53 -1.46 8.42
CA SER A 196 -2.41 -0.82 7.45
C SER A 196 -3.25 0.20 8.18
N TRP A 197 -3.06 1.48 7.86
CA TRP A 197 -3.91 2.56 8.35
C TRP A 197 -4.94 2.88 7.28
N MET A 198 -6.20 2.50 7.53
CA MET A 198 -7.26 2.58 6.52
C MET A 198 -7.70 4.01 6.20
N GLY A 199 -7.41 5.01 7.05
CA GLY A 199 -7.78 6.41 6.82
C GLY A 199 -7.22 6.95 5.49
N PRO A 200 -5.92 7.26 5.39
CA PRO A 200 -5.28 7.59 4.13
C PRO A 200 -4.95 6.35 3.28
N GLY A 201 -5.17 5.14 3.81
CA GLY A 201 -4.76 3.89 3.17
C GLY A 201 -3.26 3.76 3.07
N GLN A 202 -2.53 3.93 4.18
CA GLN A 202 -1.08 3.84 4.18
C GLN A 202 -0.63 2.51 4.76
N ILE A 203 0.36 1.88 4.12
CA ILE A 203 1.08 0.74 4.70
C ILE A 203 2.35 1.26 5.37
N LEU A 204 2.48 0.99 6.65
CA LEU A 204 3.64 1.39 7.47
C LEU A 204 4.40 0.14 7.85
N LYS A 205 5.72 0.24 7.95
CA LYS A 205 6.60 -0.89 8.30
C LYS A 205 7.57 -0.44 9.37
N ALA A 206 7.78 -1.23 10.40
CA ALA A 206 8.80 -0.95 11.40
C ALA A 206 9.62 -2.19 11.70
N ALA A 207 10.87 -1.99 12.13
CA ALA A 207 11.73 -3.08 12.56
C ALA A 207 12.49 -2.73 13.84
N SER A 208 12.68 -3.72 14.72
CA SER A 208 13.28 -3.50 16.04
C SER A 208 14.76 -3.11 16.00
N LYS A 209 15.43 -3.30 14.86
CA LYS A 209 16.81 -2.89 14.63
C LYS A 209 16.86 -1.68 13.70
N ALA A 210 17.35 -0.55 14.20
CA ALA A 210 17.47 0.70 13.44
C ALA A 210 18.35 0.59 12.17
N VAL A 211 19.24 -0.41 12.09
CA VAL A 211 20.04 -0.68 10.88
C VAL A 211 19.17 -0.99 9.65
N ILE A 212 17.95 -1.51 9.85
CA ILE A 212 17.02 -1.81 8.77
C ILE A 212 16.50 -0.53 8.13
N HIS A 213 16.10 0.48 8.91
CA HIS A 213 15.73 1.80 8.37
C HIS A 213 16.88 2.44 7.58
N LYS A 214 18.11 2.38 8.11
CA LYS A 214 19.30 2.92 7.41
C LYS A 214 19.57 2.21 6.08
N TYR A 215 19.25 0.92 5.98
CA TYR A 215 19.37 0.16 4.74
C TYR A 215 18.20 0.42 3.79
N ASP A 216 17.00 0.59 4.33
CA ASP A 216 15.75 0.79 3.61
C ASP A 216 14.88 1.82 4.34
N SER A 217 14.83 3.03 3.79
CA SER A 217 14.08 4.16 4.35
C SER A 217 12.57 3.98 4.29
N SER A 218 12.06 2.88 3.69
CA SER A 218 10.64 2.54 3.77
C SER A 218 10.20 2.06 5.15
N PHE A 219 11.14 1.74 6.04
CA PHE A 219 10.85 1.38 7.42
C PHE A 219 10.84 2.61 8.31
N SER A 220 9.95 2.65 9.28
CA SER A 220 9.88 3.64 10.32
C SER A 220 11.21 3.82 11.03
N GLU A 221 11.75 5.03 10.94
CA GLU A 221 12.96 5.45 11.65
C GLU A 221 12.76 5.33 13.17
N GLY A 222 11.56 5.66 13.64
CA GLY A 222 11.26 5.84 15.05
C GLY A 222 11.86 7.13 15.60
N HIS A 223 11.92 7.24 16.93
CA HIS A 223 12.49 8.41 17.59
C HIS A 223 14.02 8.39 17.58
N THR A 224 14.61 9.49 17.12
CA THR A 224 16.05 9.74 17.25
C THR A 224 16.39 10.11 18.69
N THR A 225 17.67 10.07 19.06
CA THR A 225 18.14 10.55 20.38
C THR A 225 17.74 12.01 20.63
N LYS A 226 17.67 12.84 19.58
CA LYS A 226 17.20 14.23 19.68
C LYS A 226 15.71 14.29 20.00
N ASP A 227 14.89 13.46 19.34
CA ASP A 227 13.45 13.39 19.59
C ASP A 227 13.17 12.94 21.02
N ILE A 228 13.90 11.92 21.50
CA ILE A 228 13.79 11.44 22.88
C ILE A 228 14.10 12.57 23.86
N LYS A 229 15.22 13.29 23.68
CA LYS A 229 15.58 14.43 24.55
C LYS A 229 14.51 15.52 24.57
N LYS A 230 13.88 15.82 23.42
CA LYS A 230 12.82 16.85 23.33
C LYS A 230 11.55 16.49 24.10
N ARG A 231 11.22 15.20 24.19
CA ARG A 231 10.01 14.72 24.87
C ARG A 231 10.25 14.28 26.31
N THR A 232 11.49 14.29 26.79
CA THR A 232 11.82 14.06 28.19
C THR A 232 11.51 15.33 28.99
N SER A 233 10.81 15.17 30.12
CA SER A 233 10.57 16.28 31.07
C SER A 233 11.88 16.91 31.55
N LYS A 234 11.84 18.17 32.03
CA LYS A 234 12.99 18.87 32.62
C LYS A 234 13.66 18.07 33.74
N ASP A 235 12.88 17.30 34.50
CA ASP A 235 13.39 16.46 35.59
C ASP A 235 14.02 15.15 35.12
N GLY A 236 14.06 14.88 33.81
CA GLY A 236 14.61 13.65 33.24
C GLY A 236 13.76 12.40 33.49
N LYS A 237 12.64 12.51 34.23
CA LYS A 237 11.86 11.39 34.82
C LYS A 237 10.63 10.92 34.04
N LYS A 238 10.18 11.65 33.02
CA LYS A 238 8.97 11.30 32.25
C LYS A 238 9.19 11.55 30.77
N VAL A 239 8.56 10.72 29.94
CA VAL A 239 8.59 10.86 28.48
C VAL A 239 7.15 10.83 27.96
N SER A 240 6.79 11.75 27.07
CA SER A 240 5.46 11.82 26.46
C SER A 240 5.48 11.47 24.98
N SER A 241 4.58 10.60 24.55
CA SER A 241 4.19 10.47 23.16
C SER A 241 3.36 11.68 22.72
N GLY A 242 3.49 12.09 21.46
CA GLY A 242 2.55 13.04 20.83
C GLY A 242 1.23 12.39 20.42
N ALA A 243 1.09 11.07 20.59
CA ALA A 243 -0.09 10.34 20.17
C ALA A 243 -1.32 10.67 21.03
N CYS A 244 -2.47 10.86 20.36
CA CYS A 244 -3.79 11.00 20.99
C CYS A 244 -3.82 12.02 22.15
N GLY A 245 -3.29 13.23 21.94
CA GLY A 245 -3.33 14.29 22.96
C GLY A 245 -2.31 14.16 24.09
N GLY A 246 -1.39 13.19 24.04
CA GLY A 246 -0.20 13.18 24.90
C GLY A 246 -0.11 12.01 25.87
N HIS A 247 0.11 10.78 25.40
CA HIS A 247 0.34 9.63 26.28
C HIS A 247 1.65 9.77 27.07
N LYS A 248 1.61 9.59 28.39
CA LYS A 248 2.80 9.64 29.26
C LYS A 248 3.27 8.23 29.59
N TYR A 249 4.51 7.91 29.23
CA TYR A 249 5.12 6.64 29.60
C TYR A 249 5.53 6.65 31.08
N ALA A 250 5.32 5.51 31.75
CA ALA A 250 5.71 5.31 33.15
C ALA A 250 7.22 5.37 33.36
N LYS A 251 8.03 5.05 32.34
CA LYS A 251 9.49 5.02 32.39
C LYS A 251 10.11 5.89 31.29
N THR A 252 11.25 6.49 31.59
CA THR A 252 11.98 7.40 30.68
C THR A 252 12.68 6.70 29.53
N SER A 253 13.02 5.43 29.72
CA SER A 253 13.58 4.57 28.69
C SER A 253 12.54 4.07 27.68
N MET A 254 11.26 4.48 27.79
CA MET A 254 10.14 3.96 27.00
C MET A 254 9.53 4.98 26.00
N PRO A 255 9.06 4.49 24.83
CA PRO A 255 9.31 3.16 24.31
C PRO A 255 10.78 3.05 23.95
N HIS A 256 11.37 1.88 24.21
CA HIS A 256 12.71 1.61 23.72
C HIS A 256 12.69 1.70 22.20
N THR A 257 13.76 2.21 21.60
CA THR A 257 13.81 2.40 20.15
C THR A 257 13.53 1.11 19.38
N SER A 258 13.66 -0.08 19.98
CA SER A 258 13.40 -1.36 19.31
C SER A 258 11.92 -1.76 19.25
N HIS A 259 10.99 -1.04 19.86
CA HIS A 259 9.58 -1.44 19.88
C HIS A 259 8.88 -0.91 18.63
N THR A 260 8.38 -1.82 17.80
CA THR A 260 7.87 -1.49 16.47
C THR A 260 6.47 -0.89 16.51
N GLU A 261 5.67 -1.29 17.49
CA GLU A 261 4.30 -0.79 17.71
C GLU A 261 4.31 0.71 17.96
N ALA A 262 5.12 1.14 18.91
CA ALA A 262 5.24 2.56 19.26
C ALA A 262 5.82 3.38 18.12
N ARG A 263 6.80 2.85 17.36
CA ARG A 263 7.34 3.55 16.18
C ARG A 263 6.27 3.86 15.14
N ILE A 264 5.45 2.87 14.79
CA ILE A 264 4.40 3.02 13.79
C ILE A 264 3.38 4.07 14.26
N ILE A 265 2.89 3.93 15.49
CA ILE A 265 1.92 4.84 16.07
C ILE A 265 2.49 6.27 16.11
N GLU A 266 3.66 6.45 16.72
CA GLU A 266 4.25 7.78 16.91
C GLU A 266 4.64 8.44 15.59
N GLU A 267 5.00 7.68 14.56
CA GLU A 267 5.25 8.22 13.22
C GLU A 267 3.98 8.69 12.53
N ILE A 268 2.86 7.96 12.68
CA ILE A 268 1.54 8.42 12.19
C ILE A 268 1.22 9.78 12.81
N PHE A 269 1.36 9.90 14.13
CA PHE A 269 1.06 11.14 14.85
C PHE A 269 2.09 12.26 14.59
N LYS A 270 3.34 11.92 14.25
CA LYS A 270 4.34 12.91 13.82
C LYS A 270 3.98 13.51 12.46
N ALA A 271 3.50 12.68 11.53
CA ALA A 271 3.08 13.13 10.20
C ALA A 271 1.69 13.78 10.22
N ASN A 272 0.80 13.29 11.10
CA ASN A 272 -0.58 13.73 11.23
C ASN A 272 -0.90 13.93 12.72
N PRO A 273 -0.64 15.12 13.30
CA PRO A 273 -0.81 15.37 14.73
C PRO A 273 -2.23 15.11 15.25
N LYS A 274 -3.24 15.27 14.40
CA LYS A 274 -4.65 15.02 14.71
C LYS A 274 -5.29 14.26 13.55
N PRO A 275 -5.09 12.93 13.44
CA PRO A 275 -5.71 12.16 12.37
C PRO A 275 -7.24 12.26 12.47
N THR A 276 -7.93 12.34 11.33
CA THR A 276 -9.40 12.39 11.25
C THR A 276 -10.07 11.04 11.54
N GLY A 277 -9.46 10.23 12.42
CA GLY A 277 -9.86 8.86 12.74
C GLY A 277 -9.31 7.81 11.77
N GLY A 278 -9.98 6.66 11.74
CA GLY A 278 -9.62 5.50 10.94
C GLY A 278 -9.01 4.36 11.76
N THR A 279 -9.12 3.15 11.22
CA THR A 279 -8.60 1.95 11.89
C THR A 279 -7.17 1.65 11.43
N LEU A 280 -6.30 1.41 12.39
CA LEU A 280 -4.92 0.94 12.23
C LEU A 280 -4.86 -0.55 12.56
N VAL A 281 -4.64 -1.37 11.53
CA VAL A 281 -4.48 -2.82 11.65
C VAL A 281 -3.00 -3.14 11.73
N LEU A 282 -2.53 -3.73 12.83
CA LEU A 282 -1.13 -3.99 13.15
C LEU A 282 -0.86 -5.49 13.15
N ALA A 283 0.04 -5.95 12.27
CA ALA A 283 0.61 -7.30 12.34
C ALA A 283 2.07 -7.21 12.80
N VAL A 284 2.35 -7.77 13.97
CA VAL A 284 3.66 -7.69 14.62
C VAL A 284 4.24 -9.09 14.75
N ASN A 285 5.43 -9.32 14.18
CA ASN A 285 6.13 -10.58 14.38
C ASN A 285 7.07 -10.43 15.60
N TRP A 286 6.53 -10.51 16.81
CA TRP A 286 7.29 -10.34 18.06
C TRP A 286 8.53 -11.26 18.15
N PRO A 287 9.60 -10.84 18.86
CA PRO A 287 10.79 -11.67 19.02
C PRO A 287 10.44 -12.93 19.81
N GLY A 288 10.87 -14.10 19.33
CA GLY A 288 10.46 -15.40 19.90
C GLY A 288 9.68 -16.31 18.95
N GLY A 289 9.46 -15.86 17.70
CA GLY A 289 8.81 -16.62 16.62
C GLY A 289 9.27 -18.08 16.48
N PRO A 290 8.66 -18.89 15.60
CA PRO A 290 8.63 -20.37 15.69
C PRO A 290 9.96 -21.09 15.99
N ALA A 291 11.11 -20.50 15.65
CA ALA A 291 12.44 -20.97 16.01
C ALA A 291 12.83 -20.91 17.51
N LYS A 292 12.06 -20.24 18.39
CA LYS A 292 12.40 -20.08 19.83
C LYS A 292 11.31 -20.51 20.83
N GLY A 293 10.21 -21.11 20.38
CA GLY A 293 9.22 -21.76 21.25
C GLY A 293 8.48 -20.85 22.24
N LYS A 294 8.58 -19.52 22.14
CA LYS A 294 7.83 -18.56 22.97
C LYS A 294 7.07 -17.59 22.08
N ARG A 295 5.80 -17.91 21.84
CA ARG A 295 4.83 -17.02 21.19
C ARG A 295 4.37 -15.98 22.21
N THR A 296 4.93 -14.77 22.19
CA THR A 296 4.28 -13.63 22.84
C THR A 296 3.42 -12.97 21.77
N CYS A 297 2.11 -13.23 21.80
CA CYS A 297 1.12 -12.62 20.90
C CYS A 297 0.64 -11.25 21.42
N ASP A 298 1.09 -10.87 22.63
CA ASP A 298 0.68 -9.65 23.28
C ASP A 298 1.83 -8.63 23.25
N PRO A 299 1.53 -7.34 23.02
CA PRO A 299 2.50 -6.27 23.18
C PRO A 299 3.05 -6.25 24.61
N CYS A 300 4.28 -5.78 24.79
CA CYS A 300 4.77 -5.53 26.15
C CYS A 300 3.90 -4.48 26.86
N THR A 301 3.88 -4.49 28.20
CA THR A 301 3.02 -3.63 29.03
C THR A 301 3.05 -2.16 28.61
N HIS A 302 4.22 -1.62 28.27
CA HIS A 302 4.35 -0.23 27.85
C HIS A 302 3.83 0.06 26.43
N CYS A 303 3.94 -0.90 25.52
CA CYS A 303 3.33 -0.78 24.20
C CYS A 303 1.80 -0.94 24.30
N GLN A 304 1.33 -1.83 25.17
CA GLN A 304 -0.08 -2.01 25.48
C GLN A 304 -0.67 -0.71 26.05
N GLU A 305 -0.01 -0.07 27.01
CA GLU A 305 -0.40 1.24 27.56
C GLU A 305 -0.58 2.30 26.47
N LEU A 306 0.37 2.40 25.53
CA LEU A 306 0.27 3.33 24.40
C LEU A 306 -0.88 2.98 23.46
N ILE A 307 -0.97 1.71 23.06
CA ILE A 307 -2.03 1.20 22.17
C ILE A 307 -3.40 1.50 22.79
N CYS A 308 -3.57 1.23 24.08
CA CYS A 308 -4.79 1.50 24.80
C CYS A 308 -5.09 2.99 24.95
N ALA A 309 -4.07 3.83 25.14
CA ALA A 309 -4.27 5.27 25.15
C ALA A 309 -4.75 5.80 23.80
N VAL A 310 -4.24 5.25 22.70
CA VAL A 310 -4.60 5.66 21.34
C VAL A 310 -5.94 5.07 20.89
N SER A 311 -6.25 3.84 21.29
CA SER A 311 -7.48 3.13 20.91
C SER A 311 -8.74 3.63 21.63
N LYS A 312 -8.63 4.62 22.52
CA LYS A 312 -9.77 5.24 23.19
C LYS A 312 -10.59 6.05 22.17
N PRO A 313 -11.93 5.99 22.23
CA PRO A 313 -12.78 6.80 21.37
C PRO A 313 -12.66 8.27 21.78
N ALA A 314 -11.71 8.97 21.15
CA ALA A 314 -11.45 10.39 21.36
C ALA A 314 -11.14 11.08 20.01
N PRO A 315 -11.56 12.35 19.84
CA PRO A 315 -11.28 13.09 18.61
C PRO A 315 -9.78 13.23 18.36
N GLY A 316 -9.32 12.82 17.18
CA GLY A 316 -7.89 12.85 16.86
C GLY A 316 -7.13 11.59 17.28
N CYS A 317 -7.82 10.50 17.60
CA CYS A 317 -7.21 9.21 17.95
C CYS A 317 -7.58 8.13 16.93
N LEU A 318 -6.95 6.96 17.00
CA LEU A 318 -7.09 5.88 16.02
C LEU A 318 -7.76 4.67 16.66
N ASP A 319 -8.60 3.98 15.91
CA ASP A 319 -9.06 2.65 16.31
C ASP A 319 -7.95 1.64 16.00
N ILE A 320 -7.46 0.89 16.99
CA ILE A 320 -6.35 -0.06 16.79
C ILE A 320 -6.88 -1.48 16.79
N VAL A 321 -6.47 -2.26 15.80
CA VAL A 321 -6.72 -3.71 15.70
C VAL A 321 -5.37 -4.41 15.62
N LEU A 322 -5.15 -5.40 16.46
CA LEU A 322 -3.97 -6.26 16.43
C LEU A 322 -4.32 -7.56 15.69
N CYS A 323 -3.42 -8.04 14.84
CA CYS A 323 -3.53 -9.35 14.23
C CYS A 323 -2.90 -10.39 15.15
N SER A 324 -3.69 -11.39 15.54
CA SER A 324 -3.16 -12.54 16.28
C SER A 324 -2.43 -13.53 15.37
N ASP A 325 -1.74 -14.50 15.97
CA ASP A 325 -1.01 -15.55 15.25
C ASP A 325 -1.90 -16.40 14.32
N GLU A 326 -3.18 -16.51 14.64
CA GLU A 326 -4.19 -17.18 13.81
C GLU A 326 -4.72 -16.27 12.68
N ASN A 327 -4.11 -15.10 12.50
CA ASN A 327 -4.55 -14.03 11.61
C ASN A 327 -5.91 -13.45 11.98
N LYS A 328 -6.41 -13.64 13.21
CA LYS A 328 -7.69 -13.07 13.62
C LYS A 328 -7.48 -11.60 14.01
N PRO A 329 -8.33 -10.67 13.52
CA PRO A 329 -8.32 -9.29 13.98
C PRO A 329 -8.90 -9.22 15.40
N GLU A 330 -8.10 -8.73 16.34
CA GLU A 330 -8.48 -8.62 17.75
C GLU A 330 -8.33 -7.17 18.23
N LYS A 331 -9.27 -6.73 19.06
CA LYS A 331 -9.11 -5.45 19.76
C LYS A 331 -8.03 -5.57 20.83
N PRO A 332 -7.23 -4.53 21.06
CA PRO A 332 -6.24 -4.55 22.14
C PRO A 332 -6.94 -4.75 23.48
N LYS A 333 -6.35 -5.59 24.33
CA LYS A 333 -6.81 -5.80 25.71
C LYS A 333 -6.45 -4.54 26.51
N CYS A 334 -7.43 -3.69 26.68
CA CYS A 334 -7.43 -2.50 27.52
C CYS A 334 -8.53 -2.71 28.58
#